data_AF-A0A8S3HK07-F1
#
_entry.id   AF-A0A8S3HK07-F1
#
_cell.length_a   1.000
_cell.length_b   1.000
_cell.length_c   1.000
_cell.angle_alpha   90.00
_cell.angle_beta   90.00
_cell.angle_gamma   90.00
#
_symmetry.space_group_name_H-M   'P 1'
#
loop_
_entity.id
_entity.type
_entity.pdbx_description
1 polymer ?
#
loop_
_entity_poly.entity_id
_entity_poly.type
_entity_poly.pdbx_seq_one_letter_code
_entity_poly.pdbx_strand_id
1 'polypeptide(L)'
;AVLENRIYAVGGEDNSRSLREVEFFEPHTNRWSQCASMLKCRAGVAVISCNEFLYAIGGYEFSTINKNVTRYNDGERYDPRCNQWTLITSYSRPKCGLGIVVVDNKLYIAGGFDGKSSNEMEKYDTETNQWEKCSPLVVKRVGACLIHLPNSIHESFNLPVLPQENKNHSNIPLQMNRPILF
;
A
#
# COMPACT_ATOMS: atom_id res chain seq x y z
N ALA A 1 -7.47 -1.07 5.10
CA ALA A 1 -6.98 0.32 5.29
C ALA A 1 -7.49 0.86 6.64
N VAL A 2 -6.95 1.96 7.15
CA VAL A 2 -7.38 2.53 8.44
C VAL A 2 -7.93 3.94 8.22
N LEU A 3 -9.07 4.27 8.83
CA LEU A 3 -9.65 5.62 8.83
C LEU A 3 -10.36 5.84 10.16
N GLU A 4 -10.14 6.98 10.82
CA GLU A 4 -10.75 7.31 12.13
C GLU A 4 -10.65 6.18 13.18
N ASN A 5 -9.46 5.59 13.36
CA ASN A 5 -9.19 4.45 14.26
C ASN A 5 -10.00 3.17 13.97
N ARG A 6 -10.60 3.05 12.77
CA ARG A 6 -11.31 1.86 12.32
C ARG A 6 -10.54 1.18 11.20
N ILE A 7 -10.58 -0.15 11.17
CA ILE A 7 -9.93 -0.96 10.12
C ILE A 7 -10.99 -1.34 9.09
N TYR A 8 -10.80 -0.96 7.84
CA TYR A 8 -11.73 -1.23 6.75
C TYR A 8 -11.26 -2.40 5.89
N ALA A 9 -12.17 -3.36 5.66
CA ALA A 9 -12.13 -4.36 4.61
C ALA A 9 -13.05 -3.91 3.47
N VAL A 10 -12.51 -3.82 2.25
CA VAL A 10 -13.19 -3.20 1.10
C VAL A 10 -13.14 -4.13 -0.09
N GLY A 11 -14.29 -4.58 -0.58
CA GLY A 11 -14.39 -5.47 -1.73
C GLY A 11 -13.76 -6.85 -1.48
N GLY A 12 -13.06 -7.39 -2.47
CA GLY A 12 -12.53 -8.75 -2.44
C GLY A 12 -13.42 -9.72 -3.22
N GLU A 13 -13.35 -11.01 -2.89
CA GLU A 13 -14.10 -12.07 -3.55
C GLU A 13 -14.53 -13.16 -2.55
N ASP A 14 -15.70 -13.76 -2.77
CA ASP A 14 -16.27 -14.83 -1.93
C ASP A 14 -16.20 -16.23 -2.58
N ASN A 15 -15.24 -16.43 -3.47
CA ASN A 15 -15.09 -17.57 -4.40
C ASN A 15 -16.13 -17.65 -5.52
N SER A 16 -17.25 -16.93 -5.42
CA SER A 16 -18.31 -16.94 -6.43
C SER A 16 -18.36 -15.65 -7.24
N ARG A 17 -18.09 -14.52 -6.59
CA ARG A 17 -18.17 -13.19 -7.19
C ARG A 17 -17.20 -12.21 -6.54
N SER A 18 -16.89 -11.15 -7.27
CA SER A 18 -16.32 -9.94 -6.67
C SER A 18 -17.35 -9.29 -5.73
N LEU A 19 -16.84 -8.73 -4.64
CA LEU A 19 -17.61 -8.05 -3.61
C LEU A 19 -17.55 -6.54 -3.82
N ARG A 20 -18.66 -5.85 -3.53
CA ARG A 20 -18.72 -4.39 -3.35
C ARG A 20 -18.88 -3.99 -1.89
N GLU A 21 -19.13 -4.98 -1.05
CA GLU A 21 -19.39 -4.85 0.38
C GLU A 21 -18.16 -4.27 1.08
N VAL A 22 -18.43 -3.49 2.12
CA VAL A 22 -17.41 -2.82 2.92
C VAL A 22 -17.78 -2.98 4.38
N GLU A 23 -16.81 -3.46 5.15
CA GLU A 23 -16.95 -3.67 6.58
C GLU A 23 -15.83 -2.93 7.29
N PHE A 24 -16.12 -2.46 8.50
CA PHE A 24 -15.13 -1.87 9.36
C PHE A 24 -15.10 -2.57 10.72
N PHE A 25 -13.90 -2.68 11.26
CA PHE A 25 -13.63 -3.22 12.58
C PHE A 25 -13.29 -2.09 13.54
N GLU A 26 -13.94 -2.14 14.70
CA GLU A 26 -13.71 -1.23 15.83
C GLU A 26 -12.89 -1.96 16.91
N PRO A 27 -11.60 -1.65 17.08
CA PRO A 27 -10.76 -2.36 18.04
C PRO A 27 -11.23 -2.26 19.49
N HIS A 28 -11.90 -1.16 19.84
CA HIS A 28 -12.38 -0.89 21.19
C HIS A 28 -13.61 -1.73 21.57
N THR A 29 -14.47 -2.08 20.62
CA THR A 29 -15.62 -2.98 20.83
C THR A 29 -15.37 -4.41 20.36
N ASN A 30 -14.26 -4.64 19.65
CA ASN A 30 -13.94 -5.92 19.01
C ASN A 30 -15.07 -6.43 18.10
N ARG A 31 -15.61 -5.53 17.26
CA ARG A 31 -16.74 -5.84 16.39
C ARG A 31 -16.51 -5.37 14.97
N TRP A 32 -16.98 -6.20 14.03
CA TRP A 32 -17.20 -5.82 12.64
C TRP A 32 -18.61 -5.27 12.46
N SER A 33 -18.71 -4.22 11.66
CA SER A 33 -19.96 -3.58 11.26
C SER A 33 -19.91 -3.27 9.77
N GLN A 34 -21.06 -3.29 9.10
CA GLN A 34 -21.15 -2.89 7.69
C GLN A 34 -21.30 -1.37 7.56
N CYS A 35 -20.75 -0.81 6.48
CA CYS A 35 -21.06 0.54 6.03
C CYS A 35 -21.62 0.52 4.61
N ALA A 36 -21.76 1.68 3.97
CA ALA A 36 -22.18 1.72 2.58
C ALA A 36 -21.22 0.91 1.71
N SER A 37 -21.81 0.09 0.84
CA SER A 37 -21.08 -0.64 -0.19
C SER A 37 -20.58 0.31 -1.27
N MET A 38 -19.48 -0.04 -1.92
CA MET A 38 -19.00 0.63 -3.13
C MET A 38 -20.06 0.59 -4.25
N LEU A 39 -19.91 1.47 -5.24
CA LEU A 39 -20.79 1.51 -6.42
C LEU A 39 -20.46 0.35 -7.39
N LYS A 40 -19.23 -0.16 -7.36
CA LYS A 40 -18.79 -1.30 -8.17
C LYS A 40 -18.21 -2.43 -7.31
N CYS A 41 -18.35 -3.67 -7.78
CA CYS A 41 -17.67 -4.82 -7.18
C CYS A 41 -16.18 -4.76 -7.52
N ARG A 42 -15.27 -4.87 -6.54
CA ARG A 42 -13.82 -4.76 -6.81
C ARG A 42 -13.03 -5.84 -6.07
N ALA A 43 -12.56 -6.83 -6.83
CA ALA A 43 -11.50 -7.75 -6.40
C ALA A 43 -10.13 -7.24 -6.88
N GLY A 44 -9.05 -7.58 -6.14
CA GLY A 44 -7.70 -7.06 -6.42
C GLY A 44 -7.60 -5.52 -6.37
N VAL A 45 -8.45 -4.89 -5.55
CA VAL A 45 -8.56 -3.44 -5.36
C VAL A 45 -7.41 -2.90 -4.50
N ALA A 46 -6.92 -1.70 -4.82
CA ALA A 46 -5.97 -0.98 -3.99
C ALA A 46 -6.72 -0.02 -3.06
N VAL A 47 -6.47 -0.06 -1.76
CA VAL A 47 -7.26 0.66 -0.77
C VAL A 47 -6.36 1.48 0.16
N ILE A 48 -6.64 2.78 0.29
CA ILE A 48 -5.87 3.68 1.17
C ILE A 48 -6.74 4.82 1.71
N SER A 49 -6.37 5.38 2.86
CA SER A 49 -6.98 6.59 3.40
C SER A 49 -6.17 7.83 3.03
N CYS A 50 -6.83 8.92 2.65
CA CYS A 50 -6.21 10.21 2.40
C CYS A 50 -7.22 11.33 2.72
N ASN A 51 -6.79 12.42 3.38
CA ASN A 51 -7.63 13.57 3.70
C ASN A 51 -9.00 13.20 4.31
N GLU A 52 -9.03 12.32 5.32
CA GLU A 52 -10.25 11.85 6.00
C GLU A 52 -11.22 11.01 5.14
N PHE A 53 -10.82 10.63 3.93
CA PHE A 53 -11.59 9.73 3.06
C PHE A 53 -10.89 8.39 2.88
N LEU A 54 -11.66 7.38 2.50
CA LEU A 54 -11.13 6.11 1.99
C LEU A 54 -11.19 6.12 0.46
N TYR A 55 -10.16 5.60 -0.19
CA TYR A 55 -10.09 5.45 -1.64
C TYR A 55 -9.94 3.98 -2.02
N ALA A 56 -10.74 3.54 -2.98
CA ALA A 56 -10.72 2.20 -3.56
C ALA A 56 -10.43 2.31 -5.06
N ILE A 57 -9.23 1.91 -5.49
CA ILE A 57 -8.71 2.18 -6.84
C ILE A 57 -8.54 0.88 -7.63
N GLY A 58 -9.00 0.89 -8.88
CA GLY A 58 -8.85 -0.20 -9.84
C GLY A 58 -9.59 -1.46 -9.41
N GLY A 59 -8.95 -2.61 -9.67
CA GLY A 59 -9.52 -3.92 -9.40
C GLY A 59 -10.31 -4.46 -10.59
N TYR A 60 -11.06 -5.53 -10.35
CA TYR A 60 -11.89 -6.18 -11.35
C TYR A 60 -13.19 -6.73 -10.76
N GLU A 61 -14.16 -6.89 -11.66
CA GLU A 61 -15.39 -7.62 -11.42
C GLU A 61 -15.38 -8.96 -12.16
N PHE A 62 -15.76 -10.00 -11.45
CA PHE A 62 -15.92 -11.36 -11.93
C PHE A 62 -17.11 -12.03 -11.24
N SER A 63 -17.75 -12.97 -11.93
CA SER A 63 -18.74 -13.88 -11.36
C SER A 63 -18.63 -15.27 -11.97
N THR A 64 -18.90 -16.32 -11.21
CA THR A 64 -18.96 -17.70 -11.72
C THR A 64 -20.11 -17.89 -12.70
N ILE A 65 -21.17 -17.08 -12.62
CA ILE A 65 -22.31 -17.10 -13.55
C ILE A 65 -21.93 -16.41 -14.87
N ASN A 66 -21.25 -15.26 -14.79
CA ASN A 66 -20.75 -14.52 -15.94
C ASN A 66 -19.21 -14.48 -15.91
N LYS A 67 -18.60 -15.41 -16.66
CA LYS A 67 -17.14 -15.62 -16.66
C LYS A 67 -16.32 -14.48 -17.30
N ASN A 68 -16.97 -13.41 -17.74
CA ASN A 68 -16.27 -12.23 -18.24
C ASN A 68 -15.64 -11.46 -17.08
N VAL A 69 -14.36 -11.14 -17.21
CA VAL A 69 -13.63 -10.32 -16.25
C VAL A 69 -13.56 -8.89 -16.76
N THR A 70 -14.18 -7.96 -16.04
CA THR A 70 -14.08 -6.52 -16.33
C THR A 70 -13.08 -5.90 -15.37
N ARG A 71 -11.98 -5.35 -15.88
CA ARG A 71 -11.03 -4.56 -15.08
C ARG A 71 -11.43 -3.09 -15.12
N TYR A 72 -11.12 -2.34 -14.06
CA TYR A 72 -11.44 -0.93 -13.98
C TYR A 72 -10.21 -0.04 -14.01
N ASN A 73 -10.33 1.11 -14.66
CA ASN A 73 -9.36 2.21 -14.63
C ASN A 73 -9.88 3.40 -13.83
N ASP A 74 -10.85 3.19 -12.94
CA ASP A 74 -11.40 4.22 -12.08
C ASP A 74 -11.17 3.86 -10.60
N GLY A 75 -11.67 4.74 -9.74
CA GLY A 75 -11.76 4.47 -8.32
C GLY A 75 -12.96 5.16 -7.71
N GLU A 76 -13.09 4.98 -6.40
CA GLU A 76 -14.20 5.52 -5.62
C GLU A 76 -13.65 6.07 -4.32
N ARG A 77 -14.26 7.14 -3.83
CA ARG A 77 -13.96 7.78 -2.55
C ARG A 77 -15.14 7.61 -1.60
N TYR A 78 -14.90 7.08 -0.42
CA TYR A 78 -15.85 6.99 0.67
C TYR A 78 -15.73 8.17 1.61
N ASP A 79 -16.85 8.82 1.91
CA ASP A 79 -16.99 9.81 2.96
C ASP A 79 -17.71 9.18 4.18
N PRO A 80 -17.00 9.00 5.32
CA PRO A 80 -17.60 8.41 6.52
C PRO A 80 -18.70 9.29 7.14
N ARG A 81 -18.70 10.60 6.86
CA ARG A 81 -19.63 11.57 7.47
C ARG A 81 -21.05 11.44 6.92
N CYS A 82 -21.16 11.12 5.63
CA CYS A 82 -22.44 10.85 4.98
C CYS A 82 -22.65 9.37 4.63
N ASN A 83 -21.68 8.51 4.92
CA ASN A 83 -21.69 7.08 4.62
C ASN A 83 -21.99 6.82 3.13
N GLN A 84 -21.23 7.46 2.23
CA GLN A 84 -21.45 7.35 0.79
C GLN A 84 -20.14 7.23 0.02
N TRP A 85 -20.21 6.50 -1.09
CA TRP A 85 -19.15 6.40 -2.09
C TRP A 85 -19.44 7.32 -3.27
N THR A 86 -18.40 7.92 -3.83
CA THR A 86 -18.47 8.75 -5.05
C THR A 86 -17.37 8.34 -6.01
N LEU A 87 -17.68 8.23 -7.31
CA LEU A 87 -16.68 7.97 -8.34
C LEU A 87 -15.67 9.13 -8.41
N ILE A 88 -14.39 8.79 -8.59
CA ILE A 88 -13.34 9.75 -8.96
C ILE A 88 -12.98 9.59 -10.43
N THR A 89 -12.16 10.50 -10.97
CA THR A 89 -11.71 10.41 -12.36
C THR A 89 -10.94 9.13 -12.65
N SER A 90 -10.97 8.71 -13.91
CA SER A 90 -10.29 7.51 -14.38
C SER A 90 -8.82 7.80 -14.72
N TYR A 91 -7.95 6.83 -14.45
CA TYR A 91 -6.55 6.82 -14.87
C TYR A 91 -6.36 6.06 -16.20
N SER A 92 -5.12 5.99 -16.70
CA SER A 92 -4.84 5.70 -18.12
C SER A 92 -5.35 4.35 -18.63
N ARG A 93 -5.25 3.27 -17.85
CA ARG A 93 -5.61 1.90 -18.29
C ARG A 93 -6.17 1.03 -17.18
N PRO A 94 -7.13 0.13 -17.46
CA PRO A 94 -7.73 -0.71 -16.44
C PRO A 94 -6.76 -1.71 -15.83
N LYS A 95 -6.53 -1.65 -14.51
CA LYS A 95 -5.55 -2.48 -13.81
C LYS A 95 -6.10 -3.02 -12.49
N CYS A 96 -5.74 -4.25 -12.15
CA CYS A 96 -5.91 -4.80 -10.80
C CYS A 96 -4.55 -5.10 -10.15
N GLY A 97 -4.54 -5.32 -8.83
CA GLY A 97 -3.31 -5.61 -8.09
C GLY A 97 -2.30 -4.47 -8.12
N LEU A 98 -2.80 -3.23 -8.10
CA LEU A 98 -1.98 -2.02 -8.01
C LEU A 98 -1.36 -1.92 -6.61
N GLY A 99 -0.11 -1.46 -6.53
CA GLY A 99 0.40 -0.88 -5.30
C GLY A 99 -0.11 0.54 -5.16
N ILE A 100 -0.39 0.98 -3.93
CA ILE A 100 -0.88 2.35 -3.64
C ILE A 100 -0.22 2.93 -2.39
N VAL A 101 0.08 4.22 -2.41
CA VAL A 101 0.64 4.96 -1.26
C VAL A 101 0.20 6.44 -1.30
N VAL A 102 0.21 7.12 -0.16
CA VAL A 102 -0.03 8.57 -0.06
C VAL A 102 1.29 9.29 0.18
N VAL A 103 1.56 10.35 -0.59
CA VAL A 103 2.66 11.30 -0.42
C VAL A 103 2.12 12.70 -0.66
N ASP A 104 2.33 13.64 0.27
CA ASP A 104 1.88 15.04 0.18
C ASP A 104 0.41 15.18 -0.26
N ASN A 105 -0.48 14.43 0.42
CA ASN A 105 -1.92 14.35 0.16
C ASN A 105 -2.33 13.88 -1.25
N LYS A 106 -1.40 13.32 -2.02
CA LYS A 106 -1.65 12.72 -3.34
C LYS A 106 -1.56 11.22 -3.25
N LEU A 107 -2.41 10.52 -4.00
CA LEU A 107 -2.36 9.07 -4.11
C LEU A 107 -1.43 8.69 -5.25
N TYR A 108 -0.50 7.78 -5.01
CA TYR A 108 0.38 7.23 -6.04
C TYR A 108 0.04 5.77 -6.23
N ILE A 109 -0.31 5.39 -7.46
CA ILE A 109 -0.49 3.99 -7.85
C ILE A 109 0.67 3.55 -8.74
N ALA A 110 1.12 2.31 -8.58
CA ALA A 110 2.16 1.76 -9.43
C ALA A 110 1.97 0.26 -9.73
N GLY A 111 2.45 -0.14 -10.91
CA GLY A 111 2.42 -1.53 -11.36
C GLY A 111 1.02 -2.00 -11.78
N GLY A 112 0.67 -3.22 -11.39
CA GLY A 112 -0.64 -3.83 -11.65
C GLY A 112 -0.70 -4.69 -12.92
N PHE A 113 -1.88 -5.24 -13.19
CA PHE A 113 -2.12 -6.20 -14.26
C PHE A 113 -3.32 -5.82 -15.12
N ASP A 114 -3.10 -5.69 -16.43
CA ASP A 114 -4.11 -5.42 -17.46
C ASP A 114 -4.20 -6.56 -18.50
N GLY A 115 -3.74 -7.76 -18.13
CA GLY A 115 -3.43 -8.87 -19.05
C GLY A 115 -1.92 -9.09 -19.18
N LYS A 116 -1.12 -8.07 -18.84
CA LYS A 116 0.33 -8.14 -18.68
C LYS A 116 0.73 -7.39 -17.40
N SER A 117 1.89 -7.72 -16.84
CA SER A 117 2.44 -6.93 -15.74
C SER A 117 2.85 -5.53 -16.23
N SER A 118 2.65 -4.53 -15.38
CA SER A 118 2.97 -3.14 -15.67
C SER A 118 4.05 -2.61 -14.73
N ASN A 119 4.76 -1.58 -15.18
CA ASN A 119 5.66 -0.76 -14.39
C ASN A 119 5.20 0.71 -14.33
N GLU A 120 4.05 1.04 -14.91
CA GLU A 120 3.56 2.42 -14.92
C GLU A 120 3.23 2.91 -13.53
N MET A 121 3.40 4.22 -13.35
CA MET A 121 3.06 4.93 -12.13
C MET A 121 2.23 6.16 -12.49
N GLU A 122 1.16 6.38 -11.76
CA GLU A 122 0.27 7.52 -11.93
C GLU A 122 -0.02 8.10 -10.54
N LYS A 123 -0.10 9.42 -10.44
CA LYS A 123 -0.49 10.12 -9.21
C LYS A 123 -1.84 10.76 -9.38
N TYR A 124 -2.66 10.73 -8.35
CA TYR A 124 -3.94 11.40 -8.26
C TYR A 124 -3.86 12.55 -7.28
N ASP A 125 -4.24 13.72 -7.75
CA ASP A 125 -4.38 14.91 -6.94
C ASP A 125 -5.81 15.00 -6.39
N THR A 126 -5.92 14.96 -5.06
CA THR A 126 -7.23 14.91 -4.38
C THR A 126 -8.00 16.22 -4.44
N GLU A 127 -7.32 17.34 -4.69
CA GLU A 127 -7.93 18.67 -4.75
C GLU A 127 -8.51 18.93 -6.13
N THR A 128 -7.77 18.56 -7.18
CA THR A 128 -8.17 18.77 -8.58
C THR A 128 -8.96 17.61 -9.16
N ASN A 129 -9.00 16.45 -8.50
CA ASN A 129 -9.62 15.22 -8.99
C ASN A 129 -9.05 14.80 -10.36
N GLN A 130 -7.72 14.85 -10.52
CA GLN A 130 -7.04 14.50 -11.77
C GLN A 130 -5.89 13.52 -11.55
N TRP A 131 -5.67 12.68 -12.57
CA TRP A 131 -4.53 11.78 -12.65
C TRP A 131 -3.43 12.35 -13.55
N GLU A 132 -2.18 12.14 -13.16
CA GLU A 132 -0.99 12.52 -13.93
C GLU A 132 -0.01 11.35 -13.97
N LYS A 133 0.60 11.12 -15.14
CA LYS A 133 1.64 10.09 -15.31
C LYS A 133 2.91 10.50 -14.58
N CYS A 134 3.55 9.54 -13.93
CA CYS A 134 4.84 9.69 -13.27
C CYS A 134 5.91 8.85 -13.99
N SER A 135 7.17 9.02 -13.58
CA SER A 135 8.25 8.10 -13.98
C SER A 135 7.89 6.66 -13.59
N PRO A 136 8.06 5.68 -14.50
CA PRO A 136 7.68 4.31 -14.22
C PRO A 136 8.65 3.63 -13.23
N LEU A 137 8.21 2.53 -12.64
CA LEU A 137 9.07 1.60 -11.93
C LEU A 137 10.12 1.01 -12.90
N VAL A 138 11.30 0.67 -12.37
CA VAL A 138 12.37 0.01 -13.14
C VAL A 138 11.95 -1.41 -13.57
N VAL A 139 11.17 -2.09 -12.74
CA VAL A 139 10.73 -3.48 -12.97
C VAL A 139 9.21 -3.55 -12.89
N LYS A 140 8.60 -4.31 -13.82
CA LYS A 140 7.15 -4.57 -13.83
C LYS A 140 6.75 -5.45 -12.65
N ARG A 141 5.65 -5.10 -11.96
CA ARG A 141 5.18 -5.82 -10.76
C ARG A 141 3.65 -5.87 -10.71
N VAL A 142 3.11 -6.91 -10.08
CA VAL A 142 1.68 -7.08 -9.77
C VAL A 142 1.59 -7.43 -8.29
N GLY A 143 0.59 -6.88 -7.57
CA GLY A 143 0.41 -7.14 -6.14
C GLY A 143 1.53 -6.56 -5.26
N ALA A 144 2.19 -5.50 -5.74
CA ALA A 144 3.26 -4.85 -4.99
C ALA A 144 2.71 -4.07 -3.79
N CYS A 145 3.44 -4.07 -2.68
CA CYS A 145 3.23 -3.13 -1.58
C CYS A 145 4.07 -1.88 -1.81
N LEU A 146 3.47 -0.70 -1.64
CA LEU A 146 4.17 0.58 -1.63
C LEU A 146 4.10 1.17 -0.23
N ILE A 147 5.22 1.72 0.23
CA ILE A 147 5.34 2.30 1.58
C ILE A 147 6.04 3.65 1.42
N HIS A 148 5.49 4.68 2.05
CA HIS A 148 6.11 6.00 2.15
C HIS A 148 6.81 6.10 3.50
N LEU A 149 8.10 6.43 3.45
CA LEU A 149 8.92 6.69 4.63
C LEU A 149 9.09 8.20 4.75
N PRO A 150 8.54 8.84 5.80
CA PRO A 150 8.78 10.25 6.06
C PRO A 150 10.27 10.54 6.19
N ASN A 151 10.72 11.68 5.67
CA ASN A 151 12.14 12.08 5.69
C ASN A 151 12.77 12.14 7.09
N SER A 152 11.97 12.19 8.17
CA SER A 152 12.45 12.18 9.55
C SER A 152 13.17 10.89 9.98
N ILE A 153 13.11 9.82 9.19
CA ILE A 153 13.79 8.55 9.48
C ILE A 153 15.20 8.52 8.84
N HIS A 154 15.54 9.45 7.94
CA HIS A 154 16.85 9.47 7.29
C HIS A 154 17.98 9.96 8.23
N GLU A 155 17.67 10.77 9.25
CA GLU A 155 18.69 11.26 10.20
C GLU A 155 19.12 10.21 11.24
N SER A 156 18.28 9.20 11.53
CA SER A 156 18.58 8.17 12.53
C SER A 156 19.49 7.03 12.06
N PHE A 157 19.86 6.98 10.77
CA PHE A 157 20.74 5.93 10.22
C PHE A 157 22.20 6.38 9.99
N ASN A 158 22.54 7.63 10.30
CA ASN A 158 23.94 8.05 10.39
C ASN A 158 24.53 7.63 11.76
N LEU A 159 24.77 6.34 11.94
CA LEU A 159 25.60 5.88 13.06
C LEU A 159 27.02 6.47 12.90
N PRO A 160 27.63 7.01 13.97
CA PRO A 160 29.01 7.45 13.89
C PRO A 160 29.89 6.25 13.54
N VAL A 161 30.68 6.38 12.47
CA VAL A 161 31.71 5.41 12.11
C VAL A 161 32.67 5.33 13.31
N LEU A 162 32.67 4.20 14.02
CA LEU A 162 33.64 3.95 15.07
C LEU A 162 35.05 4.03 14.44
N PRO A 163 36.00 4.74 15.06
CA PRO A 163 37.35 4.83 14.52
C PRO A 163 37.94 3.42 14.42
N GLN A 164 38.43 3.09 13.23
CA GLN A 164 39.15 1.84 12.97
C GLN A 164 40.37 1.79 13.89
N GLU A 165 40.46 0.77 14.75
CA GLU A 165 41.66 0.51 15.52
C GLU A 165 42.81 0.21 14.55
N ASN A 166 43.77 1.13 14.48
CA ASN A 166 45.06 0.90 13.84
C ASN A 166 45.76 -0.24 14.57
N LYS A 167 45.72 -1.45 14.00
CA LYS A 167 46.60 -2.55 14.39
C LYS A 167 48.02 -2.26 13.90
N ASN A 168 48.72 -1.38 14.63
CA ASN A 168 50.17 -1.32 14.54
C ASN A 168 50.76 -2.53 15.25
N HIS A 169 51.28 -3.44 14.45
CA HIS A 169 52.17 -4.51 14.88
C HIS A 169 53.32 -3.95 15.73
N SER A 170 53.42 -4.40 16.97
CA SER A 170 54.71 -4.45 17.67
C SER A 170 54.75 -5.64 18.62
N ASN A 171 55.76 -6.47 18.40
CA ASN A 171 56.09 -7.70 19.11
C ASN A 171 56.42 -7.42 20.58
N ILE A 172 55.81 -8.17 21.50
CA ILE A 172 56.36 -8.40 22.84
C ILE A 172 56.17 -9.90 23.17
N PRO A 173 57.23 -10.67 23.47
CA PRO A 173 57.08 -12.05 23.90
C PRO A 173 56.79 -12.08 25.40
N LEU A 174 55.72 -12.76 25.82
CA LEU A 174 55.48 -13.05 27.23
C LEU A 174 55.93 -14.48 27.54
N GLN A 175 56.89 -14.55 28.47
CA GLN A 175 57.51 -15.74 29.03
C GLN A 175 56.49 -16.74 29.61
N MET A 176 56.83 -18.02 29.48
CA MET A 176 56.29 -19.09 30.30
C MET A 176 56.58 -18.83 31.79
N ASN A 177 55.57 -18.97 32.65
CA ASN A 177 55.73 -19.67 33.92
C ASN A 177 54.40 -20.27 34.42
N ARG A 178 54.55 -21.42 35.06
CA ARG A 178 53.58 -22.49 35.36
C ARG A 178 52.79 -22.25 36.69
N PRO A 179 51.85 -23.13 37.08
CA PRO A 179 50.55 -22.80 37.68
C PRO A 179 50.50 -22.93 39.20
N ILE A 180 49.42 -22.45 39.82
CA ILE A 180 48.93 -22.92 41.13
C ILE A 180 47.41 -23.08 41.10
N LEU A 181 46.95 -24.28 41.46
CA LEU A 181 45.57 -24.65 41.77
C LEU A 181 45.07 -23.92 43.03
N PHE A 182 43.79 -23.55 43.07
CA PHE A 182 42.78 -24.14 43.96
C PHE A 182 41.41 -24.00 43.30
#